data_AF-A0A9Q4MFW3-F1
#
_entry.id   AF-A0A9Q4MFW3-F1
#
_cell.length_a   1.000
_cell.length_b   1.000
_cell.length_c   1.000
_cell.angle_alpha   90.00
_cell.angle_beta   90.00
_cell.angle_gamma   90.00
#
_symmetry.space_group_name_H-M   'P 1'
#
loop_
_entity.id
_entity.type
_entity.pdbx_description
1 polymer ?
#
loop_
_entity_poly.entity_id
_entity_poly.type
_entity_poly.pdbx_seq_one_letter_code
_entity_poly.pdbx_strand_id
1 'polypeptide(L)'
;MTQLPAAVCFSGKSLPIIDRDGVPHLTAADLARALGYADERSVSRIYNRHSEEFTYQMTLVVNLTVKGFGSGNSDKPVRLFSPRGCHMVAMFARTSVAAAFRRWVLDVLEFMPSIRKTGGYSASHPPAVTLTEVEAFRLYALLRMVAGHLSRERIEPIEQALHLIRSPLAGAVSDLWREVGPRAKRMENLAGRCRNAYHGLR
;
A
#
# COMPACT_ATOMS: atom_id res chain seq x y z
N MET A 1 -6.46 -4.05 -21.54
CA MET A 1 -5.83 -2.77 -21.11
C MET A 1 -5.31 -2.95 -19.70
N THR A 2 -4.01 -2.74 -19.48
CA THR A 2 -3.34 -2.84 -18.18
C THR A 2 -3.86 -1.75 -17.23
N GLN A 3 -4.49 -2.14 -16.12
CA GLN A 3 -5.10 -1.21 -15.15
C GLN A 3 -4.25 -1.00 -13.89
N LEU A 4 -3.00 -1.46 -13.88
CA LEU A 4 -2.05 -1.07 -12.83
C LEU A 4 -1.46 0.30 -13.19
N PRO A 5 -1.16 1.14 -12.21
CA PRO A 5 -0.44 2.37 -12.49
C PRO A 5 0.91 2.03 -13.13
N ALA A 6 1.40 2.90 -14.02
CA ALA A 6 2.66 2.66 -14.72
C ALA A 6 3.87 2.55 -13.78
N ALA A 7 3.80 3.16 -12.60
CA ALA A 7 4.81 3.10 -11.55
C ALA A 7 4.19 3.35 -10.17
N VAL A 8 4.92 2.95 -9.12
CA VAL A 8 4.65 3.28 -7.72
C VAL A 8 5.88 3.94 -7.09
N CYS A 9 5.71 4.58 -5.94
CA CYS A 9 6.80 5.26 -5.25
C CYS A 9 7.10 4.63 -3.89
N PHE A 10 8.37 4.38 -3.62
CA PHE A 10 8.88 4.01 -2.29
C PHE A 10 10.01 4.94 -1.89
N SER A 11 9.85 5.67 -0.78
CA SER A 11 10.88 6.58 -0.25
C SER A 11 11.43 7.56 -1.29
N GLY A 12 10.55 8.14 -2.11
CA GLY A 12 10.92 9.10 -3.18
C GLY A 12 11.46 8.45 -4.46
N LYS A 13 11.60 7.12 -4.52
CA LYS A 13 12.07 6.39 -5.70
C LYS A 13 10.88 5.86 -6.50
N SER A 14 10.81 6.24 -7.78
CA SER A 14 9.82 5.71 -8.72
C SER A 14 10.22 4.29 -9.15
N LEU A 15 9.27 3.37 -9.04
CA LEU A 15 9.40 1.94 -9.33
C LEU A 15 8.40 1.59 -10.44
N PRO A 16 8.86 1.41 -11.69
CA PRO A 16 8.02 0.99 -12.80
C PRO A 16 7.36 -0.36 -12.52
N ILE A 17 6.08 -0.48 -12.86
CA ILE A 17 5.33 -1.72 -12.72
C ILE A 17 5.27 -2.44 -14.05
N ILE A 18 5.54 -3.74 -14.02
CA ILE A 18 5.24 -4.66 -15.10
C ILE A 18 3.98 -5.44 -14.69
N ASP A 19 2.85 -5.14 -15.33
CA ASP A 19 1.59 -5.86 -15.10
C ASP A 19 1.69 -7.24 -15.75
N ARG A 20 1.57 -8.29 -14.92
CA ARG A 20 1.39 -9.65 -15.39
C ARG A 20 0.08 -10.19 -14.82
N ASP A 21 -0.91 -10.33 -15.67
CA ASP A 21 -2.22 -10.90 -15.31
C ASP A 21 -2.86 -10.20 -14.09
N GLY A 22 -2.65 -8.88 -13.97
CA GLY A 22 -3.15 -8.06 -12.86
C GLY A 22 -2.29 -8.06 -11.61
N VAL A 23 -1.11 -8.70 -11.64
CA VAL A 23 -0.15 -8.72 -10.55
C VAL A 23 1.00 -7.76 -10.85
N PRO A 24 1.28 -6.76 -10.00
CA PRO A 24 2.40 -5.86 -10.19
C PRO A 24 3.72 -6.59 -9.95
N HIS A 25 4.57 -6.63 -10.97
CA HIS A 25 5.92 -7.14 -10.85
C HIS A 25 6.95 -6.01 -10.94
N LEU A 26 8.02 -6.14 -10.16
CA LEU A 26 9.17 -5.24 -10.20
C LEU A 26 10.42 -5.97 -10.72
N THR A 27 11.31 -5.24 -11.39
CA THR A 27 12.59 -5.81 -11.84
C THR A 27 13.59 -5.93 -10.69
N ALA A 28 14.57 -6.83 -10.83
CA ALA A 28 15.68 -6.95 -9.88
C ALA A 28 16.42 -5.61 -9.67
N ALA A 29 16.62 -4.83 -10.75
CA ALA A 29 17.30 -3.54 -10.70
C ALA A 29 16.49 -2.49 -9.91
N ASP A 30 15.18 -2.42 -10.14
CA ASP A 30 14.29 -1.51 -9.40
C ASP A 30 14.27 -1.84 -7.91
N LEU A 31 14.21 -3.12 -7.57
CA LEU A 31 14.31 -3.58 -6.18
C LEU A 31 15.64 -3.22 -5.54
N ALA A 32 16.76 -3.38 -6.26
CA ALA A 32 18.08 -3.04 -5.74
C ALA A 32 18.15 -1.54 -5.39
N ARG A 33 17.66 -0.69 -6.30
CA ARG A 33 17.57 0.76 -6.09
C ARG A 33 16.63 1.09 -4.92
N ALA A 34 15.45 0.49 -4.85
CA ALA A 34 14.48 0.70 -3.78
C ALA A 34 15.07 0.38 -2.40
N LEU A 35 15.75 -0.76 -2.30
CA LEU A 35 16.38 -1.27 -1.08
C LEU A 35 17.69 -0.54 -0.72
N GLY A 36 18.15 0.39 -1.53
CA GLY A 36 19.32 1.22 -1.23
C GLY A 36 20.66 0.56 -1.54
N TYR A 37 20.69 -0.44 -2.42
CA TYR A 37 21.95 -0.98 -2.92
C TYR A 37 22.55 -0.05 -3.99
N ALA A 38 23.88 0.09 -3.97
CA ALA A 38 24.62 0.80 -5.02
C ALA A 38 24.73 -0.01 -6.31
N ASP A 39 24.83 -1.35 -6.20
CA ASP A 39 24.91 -2.27 -7.33
C ASP A 39 23.53 -2.89 -7.62
N GLU A 40 23.02 -2.69 -8.83
CA GLU A 40 21.76 -3.23 -9.31
C GLU A 40 21.72 -4.77 -9.34
N ARG A 41 22.89 -5.43 -9.42
CA ARG A 41 23.00 -6.90 -9.36
C ARG A 41 22.87 -7.46 -7.95
N SER A 42 22.79 -6.62 -6.92
CA SER A 42 22.68 -7.06 -5.52
C SER A 42 21.46 -7.95 -5.28
N VAL A 43 20.32 -7.63 -5.89
CA VAL A 43 19.08 -8.43 -5.77
C VAL A 43 19.24 -9.78 -6.47
N SER A 44 19.86 -9.82 -7.65
CA SER A 44 20.16 -11.10 -8.32
C SER A 44 21.08 -11.98 -7.47
N ARG A 45 22.09 -11.39 -6.81
CA ARG A 45 22.96 -12.11 -5.87
C ARG A 45 22.20 -12.62 -4.64
N ILE A 46 21.24 -11.86 -4.12
CA ILE A 46 20.36 -12.31 -3.04
C ILE A 46 19.52 -13.50 -3.50
N TYR A 47 18.83 -13.36 -4.63
CA TYR A 47 18.02 -14.45 -5.19
C TYR A 47 18.84 -15.72 -5.41
N ASN A 48 20.02 -15.62 -6.03
CA ASN A 48 20.86 -16.79 -6.31
C ASN A 48 21.33 -17.53 -5.05
N ARG A 49 21.48 -16.85 -3.91
CA ARG A 49 21.86 -17.50 -2.64
C ARG A 49 20.70 -18.17 -1.93
N HIS A 50 19.47 -17.75 -2.22
CA HIS A 50 18.26 -18.18 -1.53
C HIS A 50 17.24 -18.76 -2.52
N SER A 51 17.66 -19.22 -3.69
CA SER A 51 16.76 -19.54 -4.79
C SER A 51 15.77 -20.65 -4.46
N GLU A 52 16.15 -21.55 -3.54
CA GLU A 52 15.31 -22.63 -3.03
C GLU A 52 14.09 -22.12 -2.24
N GLU A 53 14.15 -20.91 -1.69
CA GLU A 53 13.05 -20.28 -0.95
C GLU A 53 12.05 -19.54 -1.86
N PHE A 54 12.33 -19.46 -3.16
CA PHE A 54 11.47 -18.80 -4.15
C PHE A 54 10.69 -19.83 -4.96
N THR A 55 9.37 -19.65 -5.03
CA THR A 55 8.53 -20.42 -5.96
C THR A 55 8.50 -19.75 -7.33
N TYR A 56 8.08 -20.51 -8.35
CA TYR A 56 7.89 -20.00 -9.71
C TYR A 56 6.87 -18.85 -9.80
N GLN A 57 5.95 -18.74 -8.84
CA GLN A 57 4.97 -17.66 -8.74
C GLN A 57 5.55 -16.37 -8.12
N MET A 58 6.71 -16.48 -7.46
CA MET A 58 7.38 -15.35 -6.81
C MET A 58 8.35 -14.63 -7.75
N THR A 59 8.90 -15.34 -8.74
CA THR A 59 9.86 -14.76 -9.68
C THR A 59 9.90 -15.53 -10.99
N LEU A 60 10.12 -14.78 -12.08
CA LEU A 60 10.34 -15.34 -13.41
C LEU A 60 11.34 -14.47 -14.18
N VAL A 61 11.88 -14.99 -15.27
CA VAL A 61 12.71 -14.23 -16.22
C VAL A 61 11.89 -13.97 -17.47
N VAL A 62 11.89 -12.72 -17.93
CA VAL A 62 11.28 -12.32 -19.21
C VAL A 62 12.32 -11.60 -20.06
N ASN A 63 12.14 -11.62 -21.38
CA ASN A 63 12.93 -10.77 -22.27
C ASN A 63 12.27 -9.40 -22.35
N LEU A 64 12.96 -8.37 -21.84
CA LEU A 64 12.54 -6.99 -21.97
C LEU A 64 13.32 -6.34 -23.11
N THR A 65 12.60 -5.72 -24.04
CA THR A 65 13.20 -4.90 -25.09
C THR A 65 13.69 -3.60 -24.47
N VAL A 66 15.00 -3.40 -24.49
CA VAL A 66 15.64 -2.15 -24.09
C VAL A 66 16.27 -1.49 -25.31
N LYS A 67 16.29 -0.16 -25.32
CA LYS A 67 17.01 0.61 -26.33
C LYS A 67 18.50 0.26 -26.20
N GLY A 68 19.08 -0.32 -27.25
CA GLY A 68 20.49 -0.67 -27.32
C GLY A 68 21.37 0.57 -27.54
N PHE A 69 22.67 0.34 -27.70
CA PHE A 69 23.56 1.36 -28.25
C PHE A 69 23.26 1.53 -29.75
N GLY A 70 23.01 2.77 -30.21
CA GLY A 70 22.60 3.08 -31.58
C GLY A 70 21.07 3.18 -31.76
N SER A 71 20.57 2.95 -32.98
CA SER A 71 19.12 2.91 -33.28
C SER A 71 18.50 1.51 -33.09
N GLY A 72 19.25 0.55 -32.56
CA GLY A 72 18.81 -0.84 -32.40
C GLY A 72 18.10 -1.07 -31.07
N ASN A 73 17.07 -1.93 -31.09
CA ASN A 73 16.50 -2.51 -29.89
C ASN A 73 17.24 -3.81 -29.56
N SER A 74 17.41 -4.10 -28.27
CA SER A 74 18.00 -5.36 -27.81
C SER A 74 17.12 -5.98 -26.73
N ASP A 75 16.83 -7.26 -26.87
CA ASP A 75 16.11 -8.01 -25.87
C ASP A 75 17.08 -8.49 -24.80
N LYS A 76 16.79 -8.18 -23.53
CA LYS A 76 17.60 -8.63 -22.39
C LYS A 76 16.77 -9.48 -21.44
N PRO A 77 17.31 -10.62 -20.96
CA PRO A 77 16.65 -11.39 -19.92
C PRO A 77 16.68 -10.62 -18.60
N VAL A 78 15.50 -10.26 -18.09
CA VAL A 78 15.31 -9.53 -16.84
C VAL A 78 14.46 -10.36 -15.89
N ARG A 79 14.96 -10.53 -14.67
CA ARG A 79 14.22 -11.19 -13.60
C ARG A 79 13.20 -10.24 -12.98
N LEU A 80 11.98 -10.71 -12.90
CA LEU A 80 10.85 -10.06 -12.26
C LEU A 80 10.52 -10.72 -10.94
N PHE A 81 9.98 -9.94 -10.02
CA PHE A 81 9.49 -10.40 -8.73
C PHE A 81 8.05 -9.93 -8.53
N SER A 82 7.17 -10.86 -8.16
CA SER A 82 5.80 -10.53 -7.71
C SER A 82 5.85 -9.86 -6.32
N PRO A 83 4.74 -9.36 -5.76
CA PRO A 83 4.74 -8.71 -4.45
C PRO A 83 5.35 -9.61 -3.36
N ARG A 84 4.94 -10.88 -3.33
CA ARG A 84 5.51 -11.88 -2.41
C ARG A 84 7.01 -12.10 -2.65
N GLY A 85 7.46 -12.14 -3.91
CA GLY A 85 8.88 -12.20 -4.25
C GLY A 85 9.67 -10.99 -3.78
N CYS A 86 9.10 -9.78 -3.94
CA CYS A 86 9.69 -8.53 -3.45
C CYS A 86 9.83 -8.55 -1.92
N HIS A 87 8.78 -9.02 -1.23
CA HIS A 87 8.79 -9.19 0.22
C HIS A 87 9.90 -10.15 0.67
N MET A 88 10.06 -11.29 -0.04
CA MET A 88 11.09 -12.28 0.28
C MET A 88 12.50 -11.77 0.05
N VAL A 89 12.77 -11.09 -1.08
CA VAL A 89 14.06 -10.41 -1.33
C VAL A 89 14.38 -9.43 -0.18
N ALA A 90 13.38 -8.68 0.27
CA ALA A 90 13.55 -7.71 1.34
C ALA A 90 13.71 -8.34 2.74
N MET A 91 13.40 -9.63 2.93
CA MET A 91 13.75 -10.36 4.16
C MET A 91 15.25 -10.64 4.24
N PHE A 92 15.88 -10.94 3.10
CA PHE A 92 17.32 -11.19 3.00
C PHE A 92 18.17 -9.94 2.81
N ALA A 93 17.53 -8.80 2.54
CA ALA A 93 18.24 -7.55 2.32
C ALA A 93 18.82 -6.99 3.63
N ARG A 94 20.14 -6.76 3.64
CA ARG A 94 20.86 -6.19 4.79
C ARG A 94 21.00 -4.67 4.65
N THR A 95 19.86 -3.98 4.56
CA THR A 95 19.82 -2.51 4.46
C THR A 95 18.85 -1.93 5.49
N SER A 96 19.10 -0.69 5.94
CA SER A 96 18.28 -0.02 6.96
C SER A 96 16.83 0.20 6.51
N VAL A 97 16.60 0.29 5.21
CA VAL A 97 15.26 0.51 4.62
C VAL A 97 14.45 -0.78 4.39
N ALA A 98 15.06 -1.96 4.52
CA ALA A 98 14.43 -3.23 4.17
C ALA A 98 13.13 -3.50 4.95
N ALA A 99 13.10 -3.18 6.26
CA ALA A 99 11.91 -3.36 7.08
C ALA A 99 10.75 -2.43 6.69
N ALA A 100 11.05 -1.19 6.28
CA ALA A 100 10.04 -0.26 5.75
C ALA A 100 9.53 -0.74 4.38
N PHE A 101 10.43 -1.23 3.53
CA PHE A 101 10.07 -1.78 2.22
C PHE A 101 9.11 -2.97 2.35
N ARG A 102 9.37 -3.91 3.27
CA ARG A 102 8.47 -5.05 3.50
C ARG A 102 7.04 -4.63 3.86
N ARG A 103 6.87 -3.63 4.72
CA ARG A 103 5.55 -3.08 5.06
C ARG A 103 4.89 -2.43 3.84
N TRP A 104 5.65 -1.61 3.12
CA TRP A 104 5.17 -0.95 1.91
C TRP A 104 4.71 -1.94 0.83
N VAL A 105 5.40 -3.08 0.66
CA VAL A 105 4.97 -4.12 -0.29
C VAL A 105 3.56 -4.63 0.05
N LEU A 106 3.27 -4.88 1.34
CA LEU A 106 1.95 -5.34 1.78
C LEU A 106 0.88 -4.26 1.56
N ASP A 107 1.19 -3.01 1.92
CA ASP A 107 0.24 -1.89 1.85
C ASP A 107 -0.07 -1.46 0.40
N VAL A 108 0.91 -1.55 -0.50
CA VAL A 108 0.81 -1.00 -1.86
C VAL A 108 0.72 -2.09 -2.91
N LEU A 109 1.71 -3.01 -2.97
CA LEU A 109 1.80 -3.98 -4.05
C LEU A 109 0.83 -5.15 -3.89
N GLU A 110 0.61 -5.64 -2.67
CA GLU A 110 -0.36 -6.72 -2.41
C GLU A 110 -1.81 -6.22 -2.42
N PHE A 111 -2.04 -4.96 -2.03
CA PHE A 111 -3.36 -4.35 -2.08
C PHE A 111 -3.86 -4.18 -3.54
N MET A 112 -2.98 -3.85 -4.49
CA MET A 112 -3.36 -3.62 -5.89
C MET A 112 -4.11 -4.80 -6.57
N PRO A 113 -3.64 -6.05 -6.50
CA PRO A 113 -4.39 -7.22 -7.00
C PRO A 113 -5.71 -7.48 -6.27
N SER A 114 -5.79 -7.17 -4.97
CA SER A 114 -6.99 -7.43 -4.16
C SER A 114 -8.20 -6.58 -4.58
N ILE A 115 -7.96 -5.39 -5.13
CA ILE A 115 -9.01 -4.56 -5.75
C ILE A 115 -9.73 -5.35 -6.87
N ARG A 116 -8.99 -6.11 -7.70
CA ARG A 116 -9.57 -6.80 -8.87
C ARG A 116 -10.31 -8.10 -8.55
N LYS A 117 -9.95 -8.82 -7.47
CA LYS A 117 -10.62 -10.09 -7.11
C LYS A 117 -12.03 -9.88 -6.54
N THR A 118 -12.38 -8.67 -6.12
CA THR A 118 -13.70 -8.35 -5.56
C THR A 118 -14.42 -7.22 -6.31
N GLY A 119 -13.77 -6.50 -7.24
CA GLY A 119 -14.43 -5.52 -8.11
C GLY A 119 -13.53 -5.03 -9.23
N GLY A 120 -13.86 -5.38 -10.49
CA GLY A 120 -13.17 -4.82 -11.65
C GLY A 120 -13.54 -3.35 -11.87
N TYR A 121 -12.54 -2.48 -12.00
CA TYR A 121 -12.72 -1.21 -12.71
C TYR A 121 -12.63 -1.50 -14.21
N SER A 122 -13.36 -0.82 -15.08
CA SER A 122 -13.14 -0.87 -16.54
C SER A 122 -12.76 0.52 -17.00
N ALA A 123 -11.66 0.65 -17.74
CA ALA A 123 -11.05 1.93 -18.10
C ALA A 123 -11.80 2.69 -19.22
N SER A 124 -12.98 2.22 -19.64
CA SER A 124 -13.82 2.86 -20.67
C SER A 124 -14.87 3.82 -20.11
N HIS A 125 -14.87 4.05 -18.80
CA HIS A 125 -15.64 5.09 -18.13
C HIS A 125 -14.86 5.41 -16.85
N PRO A 126 -14.67 6.67 -16.44
CA PRO A 126 -14.36 6.90 -15.05
C PRO A 126 -15.67 6.68 -14.28
N PRO A 127 -15.87 5.60 -13.50
CA PRO A 127 -16.68 5.79 -12.31
C PRO A 127 -15.73 6.53 -11.36
N ALA A 128 -15.62 7.84 -11.55
CA ALA A 128 -15.76 8.64 -10.36
C ALA A 128 -17.06 8.13 -9.76
N VAL A 129 -17.00 7.39 -8.65
CA VAL A 129 -18.16 7.34 -7.78
C VAL A 129 -18.31 8.80 -7.34
N THR A 130 -18.96 9.61 -8.18
CA THR A 130 -19.50 10.89 -7.78
C THR A 130 -20.62 10.48 -6.87
N LEU A 131 -20.31 10.41 -5.58
CA LEU A 131 -21.34 10.33 -4.57
C LEU A 131 -22.36 11.41 -4.95
N THR A 132 -23.60 11.01 -5.17
CA THR A 132 -24.67 11.99 -5.26
C THR A 132 -24.64 12.86 -4.01
N GLU A 133 -25.18 14.07 -4.10
CA GLU A 133 -25.23 15.00 -2.97
C GLU A 133 -25.76 14.31 -1.69
N VAL A 134 -26.76 13.44 -1.85
CA VAL A 134 -27.36 12.63 -0.78
C VAL A 134 -26.41 11.55 -0.25
N GLU A 135 -25.70 10.83 -1.11
CA GLU A 135 -24.74 9.79 -0.69
C GLU A 135 -23.51 10.39 0.00
N ALA A 136 -23.03 11.53 -0.47
CA ALA A 136 -21.93 12.26 0.16
C ALA A 136 -22.31 12.72 1.57
N PHE A 137 -23.54 13.24 1.73
CA PHE A 137 -24.08 13.63 3.02
C PHE A 137 -24.29 12.42 3.95
N ARG A 138 -24.83 11.31 3.45
CA ARG A 138 -25.03 10.06 4.24
C ARG A 138 -23.69 9.47 4.70
N LEU A 139 -22.70 9.44 3.82
CA LEU A 139 -21.36 8.95 4.14
C LEU A 139 -20.66 9.86 5.16
N TYR A 140 -20.76 11.19 4.98
CA TYR A 140 -20.28 12.16 5.95
C TYR A 140 -20.94 11.97 7.33
N ALA A 141 -22.26 11.81 7.37
CA ALA A 141 -23.02 11.59 8.60
C ALA A 141 -22.60 10.29 9.30
N LEU A 142 -22.45 9.19 8.56
CA LEU A 142 -22.04 7.90 9.10
C LEU A 142 -20.60 7.94 9.63
N LEU A 143 -19.67 8.51 8.85
CA LEU A 143 -18.27 8.66 9.28
C LEU A 143 -18.16 9.54 10.53
N ARG A 144 -18.95 10.62 10.61
CA ARG A 144 -18.99 11.49 11.80
C ARG A 144 -19.63 10.80 13.00
N MET A 145 -20.65 9.98 12.81
CA MET A 145 -21.28 9.22 13.89
C MET A 145 -20.31 8.19 14.46
N VAL A 146 -19.67 7.39 13.60
CA VAL A 146 -18.68 6.39 14.01
C VAL A 146 -17.45 7.03 14.65
N ALA A 147 -16.92 8.10 14.05
CA ALA A 147 -15.80 8.85 14.65
C ALA A 147 -16.20 9.53 15.97
N GLY A 148 -17.43 10.02 16.09
CA GLY A 148 -17.96 10.61 17.31
C GLY A 148 -18.14 9.61 18.46
N HIS A 149 -18.55 8.38 18.15
CA HIS A 149 -18.58 7.27 19.12
C HIS A 149 -17.19 6.84 19.57
N LEU A 150 -16.19 7.02 18.70
CA LEU A 150 -14.77 6.79 18.98
C LEU A 150 -14.03 8.10 19.33
N SER A 151 -14.72 9.18 19.70
CA SER A 151 -14.07 10.45 19.99
C SER A 151 -13.54 10.48 21.42
N ARG A 152 -12.35 11.09 21.60
CA ARG A 152 -11.72 11.24 22.91
C ARG A 152 -12.65 11.89 23.93
N GLU A 153 -13.47 12.85 23.50
CA GLU A 153 -14.41 13.60 24.33
C GLU A 153 -15.50 12.73 24.99
N ARG A 154 -15.89 11.59 24.39
CA ARG A 154 -16.89 10.69 24.98
C ARG A 154 -16.30 9.58 25.84
N ILE A 155 -15.03 9.22 25.59
CA ILE A 155 -14.35 8.11 26.26
C ILE A 155 -13.52 8.61 27.45
N GLU A 156 -12.96 9.81 27.38
CA GLU A 156 -12.20 10.43 28.46
C GLU A 156 -12.98 10.52 29.79
N PRO A 157 -14.29 10.86 29.81
CA PRO A 157 -15.08 10.79 31.05
C PRO A 157 -15.20 9.36 31.61
N ILE A 158 -15.21 8.34 30.74
CA ILE A 158 -15.27 6.92 31.14
C ILE A 158 -13.92 6.48 31.71
N GLU A 159 -12.81 6.81 31.05
CA GLU A 159 -11.45 6.54 31.53
C GLU A 159 -11.21 7.23 32.89
N GLN A 160 -11.60 8.51 33.01
CA GLN A 160 -11.52 9.27 34.27
C GLN A 160 -12.38 8.64 35.37
N ALA A 161 -13.63 8.26 35.07
CA ALA A 161 -14.50 7.58 36.04
C ALA A 161 -13.90 6.23 36.50
N LEU A 162 -13.33 5.46 35.57
CA LEU A 162 -12.65 4.18 35.89
C LEU A 162 -11.41 4.39 36.76
N HIS A 163 -10.65 5.47 36.53
CA HIS A 163 -9.53 5.84 37.40
C HIS A 163 -9.98 6.25 38.80
N LEU A 164 -11.08 7.02 38.91
CA LEU A 164 -11.62 7.46 40.20
C LEU A 164 -12.07 6.27 41.07
N ILE A 165 -12.64 5.23 40.46
CA ILE A 165 -13.03 4.00 41.18
C ILE A 165 -11.89 2.97 41.31
N ARG A 166 -10.66 3.33 40.90
CA ARG A 166 -9.47 2.45 40.89
C ARG A 166 -9.71 1.12 40.17
N SER A 167 -10.49 1.13 39.10
CA SER A 167 -10.75 -0.06 38.30
C SER A 167 -9.48 -0.48 37.53
N PRO A 168 -9.13 -1.77 37.51
CA PRO A 168 -7.99 -2.27 36.71
C PRO A 168 -8.24 -2.14 35.20
N LEU A 169 -9.48 -1.89 34.78
CA LEU A 169 -9.85 -1.72 33.37
C LEU A 169 -9.47 -0.34 32.81
N ALA A 170 -9.10 0.62 33.66
CA ALA A 170 -8.72 1.96 33.21
C ALA A 170 -7.53 1.94 32.23
N GLY A 171 -6.52 1.10 32.51
CA GLY A 171 -5.37 0.90 31.62
C GLY A 171 -5.76 0.29 30.28
N ALA A 172 -6.65 -0.71 30.29
CA ALA A 172 -7.13 -1.38 29.08
C ALA A 172 -7.93 -0.42 28.16
N VAL A 173 -8.70 0.51 28.74
CA VAL A 173 -9.40 1.56 27.98
C VAL A 173 -8.39 2.55 27.37
N SER A 174 -7.34 2.92 28.11
CA SER A 174 -6.26 3.78 27.62
C SER A 174 -5.46 3.14 26.47
N ASP A 175 -5.16 1.85 26.57
CA ASP A 175 -4.42 1.09 25.55
C ASP A 175 -5.26 0.86 24.29
N LEU A 176 -6.54 0.50 24.47
CA LEU A 176 -7.50 0.42 23.38
C LEU A 176 -7.55 1.76 22.64
N TRP A 177 -7.56 2.89 23.36
CA TRP A 177 -7.55 4.22 22.77
C TRP A 177 -6.29 4.53 21.97
N ARG A 178 -5.09 4.14 22.43
CA ARG A 178 -3.86 4.28 21.63
C ARG A 178 -3.97 3.56 20.30
N GLU A 179 -4.67 2.43 20.24
CA GLU A 179 -4.88 1.69 19.01
C GLU A 179 -5.96 2.32 18.11
N VAL A 180 -7.12 2.69 18.67
CA VAL A 180 -8.26 3.18 17.87
C VAL A 180 -8.21 4.68 17.55
N GLY A 181 -7.52 5.48 18.36
CA GLY A 181 -7.44 6.94 18.23
C GLY A 181 -6.87 7.42 16.88
N PRO A 182 -5.74 6.87 16.39
CA PRO A 182 -5.24 7.20 15.06
C PRO A 182 -6.21 6.80 13.93
N ARG A 183 -6.99 5.72 14.11
CA ARG A 183 -8.02 5.30 13.14
C ARG A 183 -9.20 6.27 13.16
N ALA A 184 -9.68 6.67 14.34
CA ALA A 184 -10.73 7.69 14.51
C ALA A 184 -10.33 9.01 13.85
N LYS A 185 -9.09 9.46 14.06
CA LYS A 185 -8.62 10.72 13.47
C LYS A 185 -8.57 10.70 11.95
N ARG A 186 -8.18 9.56 11.35
CA ARG A 186 -8.22 9.38 9.89
C ARG A 186 -9.65 9.43 9.34
N MET A 187 -10.61 8.86 10.06
CA MET A 187 -12.04 8.93 9.69
C MET A 187 -12.58 10.35 9.77
N GLU A 188 -12.25 11.12 10.81
CA GLU A 188 -12.60 12.55 10.89
C GLU A 188 -12.04 13.36 9.72
N ASN A 189 -10.75 13.14 9.39
CA ASN A 189 -10.11 13.84 8.27
C ASN A 189 -10.78 13.47 6.93
N LEU A 190 -11.15 12.20 6.74
CA LEU A 190 -11.90 11.76 5.57
C LEU A 190 -13.30 12.41 5.51
N ALA A 191 -14.02 12.46 6.65
CA ALA A 191 -15.31 13.12 6.75
C ALA A 191 -15.21 14.61 6.40
N GLY A 192 -14.16 15.29 6.86
CA GLY A 192 -13.87 16.69 6.50
C GLY A 192 -13.66 16.88 5.00
N ARG A 193 -12.94 15.97 4.34
CA ARG A 193 -12.77 15.99 2.88
C ARG A 193 -14.10 15.74 2.15
N CYS A 194 -14.92 14.81 2.62
CA CYS A 194 -16.25 14.55 2.06
C CYS A 194 -17.17 15.79 2.17
N ARG A 195 -17.13 16.49 3.31
CA ARG A 195 -17.87 17.75 3.51
C ARG A 195 -17.41 18.84 2.54
N ASN A 196 -16.11 19.00 2.36
CA ASN A 196 -15.58 20.01 1.43
C ASN A 196 -15.94 19.67 -0.02
N ALA A 197 -15.89 18.40 -0.40
CA ALA A 197 -16.34 17.95 -1.72
C ALA A 197 -17.84 18.20 -1.93
N TYR A 198 -18.67 17.93 -0.93
CA TYR A 198 -20.10 18.25 -0.96
C TYR A 198 -20.36 19.74 -1.19
N HIS A 199 -19.68 20.63 -0.45
CA HIS A 199 -19.85 22.07 -0.63
C HIS A 199 -19.31 22.59 -1.96
N GLY A 200 -18.33 21.92 -2.57
CA GLY A 200 -17.81 22.29 -3.89
C GLY A 200 -18.66 21.82 -5.07
N LEU A 201 -19.66 20.96 -4.83
CA LEU A 201 -20.63 20.50 -5.83
C LEU A 201 -21.89 21.38 -5.90
N ARG A 202 -22.02 22.36 -4.99
CA ARG A 202 -23.16 23.28 -4.87
C ARG A 202 -22.74 24.70 -5.24
#